data_AF-A0AAU6AXD2-F1
#
_entry.id   AF-A0AAU6AXD2-F1
#
_cell.length_a   1.000
_cell.length_b   1.000
_cell.length_c   1.000
_cell.angle_alpha   90.00
_cell.angle_beta   90.00
_cell.angle_gamma   90.00
#
_symmetry.space_group_name_H-M   'P 1'
#
loop_
_entity.id
_entity.type
_entity.pdbx_description
1 polymer ?
#
loop_
_entity_poly.entity_id
_entity_poly.type
_entity_poly.pdbx_seq_one_letter_code
_entity_poly.pdbx_strand_id
1 'polypeptide(L)'
;MRCSVASNVIGSSGWVRSRAWICVFSCRLYRDADNHVSGAPTVGALRRELLDHAETAACCPPVGDRARPPTSLPDWRARTTPTDPAERAIHQAILRSFATTGAPPPPTLLDQTAAAFRTSAGVVLQRLHERDVIRLDSAARIRAAYPFSAVPAGHRVQLAGGPTVEAMCVIDALGIPAMLETDVVITTTAPGGDHTITVTVTGGQATWDPPTAVAFLSAQAGDGPSADTCCNYLNAFPDHNAGQAWTVAHPDVPGELVTPGQAEQLGRHIFEQALAVDNKP
;
A
#
# COMPACT_ATOMS: atom_id res chain seq x y z
N MET A 1 28.72 5.74 -13.88
CA MET A 1 29.34 4.40 -13.81
C MET A 1 29.22 3.87 -12.38
N ARG A 2 28.31 2.93 -12.12
CA ARG A 2 28.26 2.11 -10.91
C ARG A 2 27.92 0.68 -11.36
N CYS A 3 28.80 -0.28 -11.10
CA CYS A 3 28.58 -1.70 -11.36
C CYS A 3 27.81 -2.30 -10.18
N SER A 4 26.71 -3.01 -10.45
CA SER A 4 26.10 -3.93 -9.49
C SER A 4 26.45 -5.35 -9.89
N VAL A 5 26.99 -6.12 -8.95
CA VAL A 5 27.49 -7.49 -9.13
C VAL A 5 26.33 -8.46 -8.90
N ALA A 6 25.97 -9.25 -9.90
CA ALA A 6 25.07 -10.39 -9.72
C ALA A 6 25.92 -11.67 -9.64
N SER A 7 26.00 -12.24 -8.44
CA SER A 7 26.61 -13.54 -8.19
C SER A 7 25.63 -14.64 -8.62
N ASN A 8 26.02 -15.50 -9.56
CA ASN A 8 25.35 -16.78 -9.77
C ASN A 8 26.35 -17.91 -9.51
N VAL A 9 26.09 -18.67 -8.45
CA VAL A 9 26.85 -19.85 -8.05
C VAL A 9 26.19 -21.06 -8.73
N ILE A 10 26.92 -21.74 -9.61
CA ILE A 10 26.58 -23.08 -10.07
C ILE A 10 27.73 -23.99 -9.65
N GLY A 11 27.43 -24.97 -8.81
CA GLY A 11 28.40 -25.93 -8.30
C GLY A 11 28.75 -27.00 -9.33
N SER A 12 30.03 -27.36 -9.39
CA SER A 12 30.48 -28.75 -9.55
C SER A 12 31.97 -28.86 -9.21
N SER A 13 32.26 -29.93 -8.48
CA SER A 13 33.54 -30.56 -8.14
C SER A 13 34.82 -30.19 -8.91
N GLY A 14 35.89 -29.91 -8.14
CA GLY A 14 37.25 -30.33 -8.49
C GLY A 14 38.24 -29.23 -8.91
N TRP A 15 39.31 -29.12 -8.13
CA TRP A 15 40.62 -28.50 -8.43
C TRP A 15 40.76 -26.98 -8.29
N VAL A 16 41.59 -26.60 -7.30
CA VAL A 16 42.11 -25.26 -7.06
C VAL A 16 43.10 -24.89 -8.17
N ARG A 17 42.76 -23.91 -9.01
CA ARG A 17 43.73 -23.10 -9.77
C ARG A 17 43.19 -21.66 -9.92
N SER A 18 44.01 -20.73 -9.45
CA SER A 18 44.10 -19.29 -9.72
C SER A 18 42.92 -18.62 -10.45
N ARG A 19 42.16 -17.78 -9.74
CA ARG A 19 41.16 -16.87 -10.32
C ARG A 19 41.85 -15.79 -11.16
N ALA A 20 42.06 -16.06 -12.45
CA ALA A 20 42.19 -15.00 -13.45
C ALA A 20 40.78 -14.46 -13.73
N TRP A 21 40.51 -13.22 -13.29
CA TRP A 21 39.26 -12.55 -13.58
C TRP A 21 39.29 -12.09 -15.04
N ILE A 22 38.63 -12.84 -15.91
CA ILE A 22 38.36 -12.39 -17.28
C ILE A 22 37.19 -11.41 -17.18
N CYS A 23 37.47 -10.13 -17.35
CA CYS A 23 36.45 -9.10 -17.49
C CYS A 23 35.84 -9.24 -18.90
N VAL A 24 34.73 -9.95 -19.04
CA VAL A 24 34.01 -10.02 -20.32
C VAL A 24 33.20 -8.75 -20.49
N PHE A 25 33.67 -7.83 -21.33
CA PHE A 25 32.86 -6.71 -21.80
C PHE A 25 31.85 -7.23 -22.82
N SER A 26 30.57 -7.33 -22.42
CA SER A 26 29.48 -7.51 -23.38
C SER A 26 29.09 -6.15 -23.95
N CYS A 27 29.79 -5.71 -24.99
CA CYS A 27 29.36 -4.57 -25.80
C CYS A 27 28.29 -5.06 -26.77
N ARG A 28 27.02 -4.75 -26.47
CA ARG A 28 25.92 -4.98 -27.42
C ARG A 28 26.06 -3.93 -28.53
N LEU A 29 26.45 -4.39 -29.72
CA LEU A 29 26.60 -3.54 -30.89
C LEU A 29 25.24 -3.28 -31.50
N TYR A 30 24.90 -2.00 -31.68
CA TYR A 30 23.68 -1.58 -32.34
C TYR A 30 24.01 -1.10 -33.74
N ARG A 31 23.14 -1.41 -34.69
CA ARG A 31 23.24 -0.89 -36.05
C ARG A 31 22.21 0.21 -36.22
N ASP A 32 22.60 1.31 -36.82
CA ASP A 32 21.67 2.36 -37.22
C ASP A 32 20.92 1.98 -38.50
N ALA A 33 20.04 2.88 -38.95
CA ALA A 33 19.20 2.68 -40.14
C ALA A 33 20.02 2.50 -41.44
N ASP A 34 21.28 2.96 -41.45
CA ASP A 34 22.21 2.84 -42.58
C ASP A 34 23.17 1.64 -42.42
N ASN A 35 22.89 0.76 -41.45
CA ASN A 35 23.62 -0.46 -41.13
C ASN A 35 25.04 -0.24 -40.56
N HIS A 36 25.36 0.98 -40.12
CA HIS A 36 26.62 1.29 -39.46
C HIS A 36 26.58 0.92 -37.98
N VAL A 37 27.71 0.42 -37.47
CA VAL A 37 27.84 0.04 -36.06
C VAL A 37 28.01 1.31 -35.23
N SER A 38 27.06 1.59 -34.34
CA SER A 38 27.02 2.78 -33.49
C SER A 38 26.94 2.40 -32.01
N GLY A 39 27.24 3.38 -31.14
CA GLY A 39 26.89 3.31 -29.73
C GLY A 39 25.37 3.22 -29.53
N ALA A 40 24.92 2.93 -28.30
CA ALA A 40 23.52 2.65 -27.96
C ALA A 40 22.50 3.50 -28.76
N PRO A 41 21.39 2.91 -29.24
CA PRO A 41 20.47 3.62 -30.13
C PRO A 41 19.91 4.86 -29.45
N THR A 42 19.60 5.88 -30.24
CA THR A 42 18.92 7.06 -29.69
C THR A 42 17.55 6.67 -29.17
N VAL A 43 17.08 7.36 -28.11
CA VAL A 43 15.74 7.15 -27.54
C VAL A 43 14.64 7.30 -28.61
N GLY A 44 14.84 8.18 -29.59
CA GLY A 44 13.92 8.35 -30.73
C GLY A 44 13.90 7.18 -31.73
N ALA A 45 15.01 6.45 -31.89
CA ALA A 45 15.03 5.23 -32.69
C ALA A 45 14.31 4.08 -31.98
N LEU A 46 14.58 3.90 -30.68
CA LEU A 46 13.89 2.92 -29.83
C LEU A 46 12.38 3.14 -29.80
N ARG A 47 11.94 4.40 -29.70
CA ARG A 47 10.51 4.73 -29.62
C ARG A 47 9.78 4.40 -30.92
N ARG A 48 10.41 4.62 -32.08
CA ARG A 48 9.81 4.29 -33.39
C ARG A 48 9.67 2.79 -33.58
N GLU A 49 10.70 2.01 -33.25
CA GLU A 49 10.64 0.55 -33.33
C GLU A 49 9.58 -0.05 -32.40
N LEU A 50 9.46 0.46 -31.17
CA LEU A 50 8.43 0.01 -30.22
C LEU A 50 7.00 0.34 -30.69
N LEU A 51 6.83 1.44 -31.42
CA LEU A 51 5.54 1.83 -31.98
C LEU A 51 5.20 0.99 -33.22
N ASP A 52 6.18 0.70 -34.09
CA ASP A 52 5.98 -0.12 -35.28
C ASP A 52 5.72 -1.62 -34.94
N HIS A 53 6.25 -2.11 -33.82
CA HIS A 53 6.03 -3.49 -33.36
C HIS A 53 4.80 -3.65 -32.45
N ALA A 54 4.09 -2.56 -32.13
CA ALA A 54 2.89 -2.62 -31.29
C ALA A 54 1.68 -3.26 -32.01
N GLU A 55 1.64 -3.22 -33.35
CA GLU A 55 0.50 -3.73 -34.12
C GLU A 55 0.59 -5.21 -34.53
N THR A 56 1.71 -5.91 -34.27
CA THR A 56 1.90 -7.32 -34.72
C THR A 56 2.20 -8.34 -33.61
N ALA A 57 2.04 -8.00 -32.33
CA ALA A 57 2.32 -8.93 -31.23
C ALA A 57 1.13 -9.86 -30.89
N ALA A 58 0.76 -10.76 -31.80
CA ALA A 58 -0.23 -11.82 -31.56
C ALA A 58 0.41 -13.23 -31.53
N CYS A 59 1.52 -13.40 -30.79
CA CYS A 59 2.22 -14.71 -30.69
C CYS A 59 2.60 -15.16 -29.26
N CYS A 60 2.17 -14.45 -28.22
CA CYS A 60 2.33 -14.94 -26.84
C CYS A 60 0.96 -15.19 -26.22
N PRO A 61 0.71 -16.35 -25.56
CA PRO A 61 -0.46 -16.49 -24.71
C PRO A 61 -0.41 -15.39 -23.64
N PRO A 62 -1.56 -14.84 -23.19
CA PRO A 62 -1.58 -13.77 -22.20
C PRO A 62 -0.84 -14.26 -20.95
N VAL A 63 0.33 -13.67 -20.71
CA VAL A 63 1.01 -13.75 -19.42
C VAL A 63 0.03 -13.16 -18.43
N GLY A 64 -0.33 -13.95 -17.39
CA GLY A 64 -1.38 -13.63 -16.43
C GLY A 64 -1.42 -12.15 -16.05
N ASP A 65 -2.63 -11.60 -16.14
CA ASP A 65 -3.05 -10.22 -15.92
C ASP A 65 -2.12 -9.44 -14.98
N ARG A 66 -1.06 -8.82 -15.52
CA ARG A 66 -0.30 -7.80 -14.79
C ARG A 66 -1.17 -6.55 -14.80
N ALA A 67 -2.09 -6.48 -13.84
CA ALA A 67 -2.94 -5.33 -13.63
C ALA A 67 -2.11 -4.04 -13.68
N ARG A 68 -2.58 -3.06 -14.46
CA ARG A 68 -1.97 -1.73 -14.57
C ARG A 68 -1.72 -1.16 -13.15
N PRO A 69 -0.55 -0.56 -12.87
CA PRO A 69 -0.30 0.05 -11.57
C PRO A 69 -1.38 1.11 -11.28
N PRO A 70 -1.86 1.21 -10.03
CA PRO A 70 -2.83 2.22 -9.66
C PRO A 70 -2.25 3.61 -9.90
N THR A 71 -3.11 4.50 -10.35
CA THR A 71 -2.77 5.91 -10.55
C THR A 71 -3.22 6.79 -9.39
N SER A 72 -3.96 6.23 -8.43
CA SER A 72 -4.48 6.93 -7.26
C SER A 72 -4.65 6.00 -6.04
N LEU A 73 -4.74 6.58 -4.84
CA LEU A 73 -5.00 5.84 -3.59
C LEU A 73 -6.34 5.08 -3.61
N PRO A 74 -7.46 5.65 -4.12
CA PRO A 74 -8.70 4.90 -4.30
C PRO A 74 -8.55 3.71 -5.23
N ASP A 75 -7.89 3.87 -6.38
CA ASP A 75 -7.67 2.76 -7.33
C ASP A 75 -6.83 1.64 -6.70
N TRP A 76 -5.87 2.02 -5.85
CA TRP A 76 -5.10 1.06 -5.08
C TRP A 76 -6.03 0.27 -4.16
N ARG A 77 -6.81 0.96 -3.32
CA ARG A 77 -7.63 0.33 -2.28
C ARG A 77 -8.82 -0.45 -2.83
N ALA A 78 -9.46 0.02 -3.89
CA ALA A 78 -10.55 -0.70 -4.56
C ALA A 78 -10.10 -2.10 -5.04
N ARG A 79 -8.84 -2.26 -5.46
CA ARG A 79 -8.29 -3.57 -5.82
C ARG A 79 -7.97 -4.48 -4.64
N THR A 80 -7.87 -3.92 -3.43
CA THR A 80 -7.63 -4.70 -2.20
C THR A 80 -8.92 -5.21 -1.55
N THR A 81 -10.10 -4.93 -2.12
CA THR A 81 -11.36 -5.48 -1.61
C THR A 81 -11.49 -6.96 -1.96
N PRO A 82 -11.60 -7.88 -0.97
CA PRO A 82 -11.75 -9.31 -1.26
C PRO A 82 -13.05 -9.63 -1.98
N THR A 83 -12.95 -10.34 -3.10
CA THR A 83 -14.10 -10.84 -3.88
C THR A 83 -14.42 -12.30 -3.58
N ASP A 84 -13.46 -13.08 -3.09
CA ASP A 84 -13.69 -14.45 -2.65
C ASP A 84 -14.52 -14.47 -1.35
N PRO A 85 -15.59 -15.30 -1.25
CA PRO A 85 -16.45 -15.32 -0.07
C PRO A 85 -15.73 -15.65 1.25
N ALA A 86 -14.74 -16.54 1.23
CA ALA A 86 -13.99 -16.91 2.42
C ALA A 86 -13.02 -15.79 2.84
N GLU A 87 -12.31 -15.21 1.87
CA GLU A 87 -11.46 -14.03 2.09
C GLU A 87 -12.26 -12.85 2.67
N ARG A 88 -13.45 -12.58 2.12
CA ARG A 88 -14.34 -11.52 2.60
C ARG A 88 -14.86 -11.78 4.01
N ALA A 89 -15.31 -13.01 4.30
CA ALA A 89 -15.79 -13.36 5.63
C ALA A 89 -14.69 -13.21 6.70
N ILE A 90 -13.46 -13.66 6.40
CA ILE A 90 -12.32 -13.49 7.29
C ILE A 90 -11.93 -12.02 7.43
N HIS A 91 -11.88 -11.27 6.34
CA HIS A 91 -11.57 -9.84 6.37
C HIS A 91 -12.57 -9.07 7.24
N GLN A 92 -13.87 -9.30 7.06
CA GLN A 92 -14.90 -8.68 7.90
C GLN A 92 -14.81 -9.10 9.37
N ALA A 93 -14.49 -10.38 9.67
CA ALA A 93 -14.27 -10.83 11.03
C ALA A 93 -13.08 -10.10 11.69
N ILE A 94 -12.01 -9.85 10.93
CA ILE A 94 -10.85 -9.08 11.39
C ILE A 94 -11.25 -7.63 11.69
N LEU A 95 -11.88 -6.93 10.74
CA LEU A 95 -12.28 -5.53 10.90
C LEU A 95 -13.26 -5.35 12.09
N ARG A 96 -14.23 -6.26 12.23
CA ARG A 96 -15.17 -6.25 13.37
C ARG A 96 -14.47 -6.51 14.70
N SER A 97 -13.45 -7.37 14.73
CA SER A 97 -12.67 -7.60 15.95
C SER A 97 -11.94 -6.34 16.40
N PHE A 98 -11.29 -5.62 15.48
CA PHE A 98 -10.65 -4.34 15.80
C PHE A 98 -11.67 -3.32 16.33
N ALA A 99 -12.80 -3.17 15.65
CA ALA A 99 -13.86 -2.23 16.04
C ALA A 99 -14.45 -2.52 17.43
N THR A 100 -14.46 -3.78 17.86
CA THR A 100 -15.09 -4.20 19.13
C THR A 100 -14.09 -4.35 20.27
N THR A 101 -12.87 -4.81 19.99
CA THR A 101 -11.89 -5.18 21.03
C THR A 101 -10.61 -4.34 20.99
N GLY A 102 -10.40 -3.57 19.92
CA GLY A 102 -9.14 -2.86 19.70
C GLY A 102 -8.02 -3.74 19.10
N ALA A 103 -8.29 -5.03 18.83
CA ALA A 103 -7.26 -6.00 18.47
C ALA A 103 -7.69 -7.00 17.37
N PRO A 104 -6.73 -7.68 16.72
CA PRO A 104 -7.03 -8.80 15.83
C PRO A 104 -7.83 -9.91 16.52
N PRO A 105 -8.65 -10.67 15.77
CA PRO A 105 -9.48 -11.73 16.34
C PRO A 105 -8.62 -12.89 16.87
N PRO A 106 -9.11 -13.65 17.85
CA PRO A 106 -8.44 -14.86 18.30
C PRO A 106 -8.36 -15.88 17.14
N PRO A 107 -7.29 -16.69 17.06
CA PRO A 107 -7.13 -17.69 16.00
C PRO A 107 -8.33 -18.63 15.86
N THR A 108 -8.96 -18.99 16.98
CA THR A 108 -10.14 -19.87 17.01
C THR A 108 -11.32 -19.33 16.21
N LEU A 109 -11.55 -18.01 16.22
CA LEU A 109 -12.62 -17.38 15.44
C LEU A 109 -12.31 -17.44 13.95
N LEU A 110 -11.04 -17.23 13.57
CA LEU A 110 -10.61 -17.31 12.18
C LEU A 110 -10.71 -18.74 11.64
N ASP A 111 -10.32 -19.73 12.43
CA ASP A 111 -10.40 -21.14 12.06
C ASP A 111 -11.85 -21.59 11.87
N GLN A 112 -12.76 -21.19 12.78
CA GLN A 112 -14.19 -21.45 12.64
C GLN A 112 -14.77 -20.79 11.38
N THR A 113 -14.41 -19.53 11.13
CA THR A 113 -14.83 -18.80 9.93
C THR A 113 -14.35 -19.49 8.66
N ALA A 114 -13.08 -19.88 8.61
CA ALA A 114 -12.48 -20.59 7.47
C ALA A 114 -13.13 -21.96 7.21
N ALA A 115 -13.43 -22.71 8.29
CA ALA A 115 -14.02 -24.04 8.21
C ALA A 115 -15.39 -24.04 7.51
N ALA A 116 -16.19 -22.96 7.68
CA ALA A 116 -17.46 -22.80 6.99
C ALA A 116 -17.33 -22.81 5.45
N PHE A 117 -16.14 -22.48 4.94
CA PHE A 117 -15.82 -22.48 3.51
C PHE A 117 -14.92 -23.65 3.08
N ARG A 118 -14.71 -24.64 3.97
CA ARG A 118 -13.84 -25.81 3.73
C ARG A 118 -12.40 -25.41 3.38
N THR A 119 -11.88 -24.36 4.04
CA THR A 119 -10.48 -23.90 3.93
C THR A 119 -9.87 -23.73 5.33
N SER A 120 -8.60 -23.35 5.41
CA SER A 120 -7.92 -23.01 6.66
C SER A 120 -7.69 -21.50 6.76
N ALA A 121 -7.67 -20.97 7.99
CA ALA A 121 -7.42 -19.55 8.23
C ALA A 121 -6.06 -19.12 7.66
N GLY A 122 -5.01 -19.91 7.86
CA GLY A 122 -3.67 -19.62 7.35
C GLY A 122 -3.61 -19.41 5.84
N VAL A 123 -4.30 -20.27 5.05
CA VAL A 123 -4.35 -20.12 3.59
C VAL A 123 -5.04 -18.82 3.18
N VAL A 124 -6.15 -18.47 3.85
CA VAL A 124 -6.89 -17.24 3.53
C VAL A 124 -6.11 -16.00 3.95
N LEU A 125 -5.51 -16.00 5.14
CA LEU A 125 -4.67 -14.90 5.63
C LEU A 125 -3.48 -14.65 4.69
N GLN A 126 -2.84 -15.71 4.18
CA GLN A 126 -1.73 -15.58 3.23
C GLN A 126 -2.18 -14.94 1.91
N ARG A 127 -3.35 -15.33 1.38
CA ARG A 127 -3.90 -14.70 0.16
C ARG A 127 -4.26 -13.23 0.38
N LEU A 128 -4.89 -12.93 1.51
CA LEU A 128 -5.19 -11.55 1.92
C LEU A 128 -3.90 -10.72 2.06
N HIS A 129 -2.82 -11.33 2.54
CA HIS A 129 -1.50 -10.69 2.63
C HIS A 129 -0.88 -10.39 1.26
N GLU A 130 -0.90 -11.37 0.36
CA GLU A 130 -0.36 -11.23 -1.00
C GLU A 130 -1.11 -10.18 -1.81
N ARG A 131 -2.42 -10.03 -1.56
CA ARG A 131 -3.30 -9.03 -2.18
C ARG A 131 -3.28 -7.67 -1.48
N ASP A 132 -2.45 -7.49 -0.45
CA ASP A 132 -2.36 -6.25 0.33
C ASP A 132 -3.69 -5.82 0.98
N VAL A 133 -4.55 -6.78 1.32
CA VAL A 133 -5.76 -6.53 2.12
C VAL A 133 -5.40 -6.44 3.61
N ILE A 134 -4.48 -7.31 4.03
CA ILE A 134 -3.91 -7.32 5.37
C ILE A 134 -2.38 -7.39 5.28
N ARG A 135 -1.72 -7.18 6.41
CA ARG A 135 -0.29 -7.48 6.57
C ARG A 135 -0.06 -8.44 7.72
N LEU A 136 0.75 -9.45 7.45
CA LEU A 136 1.22 -10.41 8.44
C LEU A 136 2.65 -10.05 8.83
N ASP A 137 3.00 -10.28 10.09
CA ASP A 137 4.39 -10.24 10.56
C ASP A 137 5.13 -11.55 10.23
N SER A 138 6.42 -11.63 10.60
CA SER A 138 7.24 -12.83 10.39
C SER A 138 6.76 -14.08 11.15
N ALA A 139 5.85 -13.91 12.12
CA ALA A 139 5.21 -14.99 12.87
C ALA A 139 3.80 -15.31 12.35
N ALA A 140 3.44 -14.82 11.16
CA ALA A 140 2.12 -14.96 10.53
C ALA A 140 0.96 -14.36 11.35
N ARG A 141 1.24 -13.39 12.22
CA ARG A 141 0.21 -12.65 12.98
C ARG A 141 -0.20 -11.40 12.22
N ILE A 142 -1.47 -11.01 12.34
CA ILE A 142 -1.99 -9.79 11.72
C ILE A 142 -1.28 -8.58 12.33
N ARG A 143 -0.44 -7.91 11.51
CA ARG A 143 0.21 -6.64 11.81
C ARG A 143 -0.66 -5.45 11.41
N ALA A 144 -1.43 -5.56 10.32
CA ALA A 144 -2.36 -4.54 9.86
C ALA A 144 -3.54 -5.16 9.10
N ALA A 145 -4.69 -4.53 9.17
CA ALA A 145 -5.87 -4.84 8.36
C ALA A 145 -6.60 -3.51 8.11
N TYR A 146 -6.41 -2.93 6.93
CA TYR A 146 -6.77 -1.54 6.69
C TYR A 146 -8.26 -1.31 6.92
N PRO A 147 -8.64 -0.26 7.67
CA PRO A 147 -7.81 0.87 8.10
C PRO A 147 -6.96 0.67 9.36
N PHE A 148 -7.11 -0.45 10.07
CA PHE A 148 -6.49 -0.67 11.38
C PHE A 148 -5.03 -1.15 11.32
N SER A 149 -4.28 -0.77 12.35
CA SER A 149 -2.96 -1.28 12.67
C SER A 149 -3.01 -2.08 13.98
N ALA A 150 -2.29 -3.21 14.04
CA ALA A 150 -2.10 -3.97 15.29
C ALA A 150 -0.88 -3.49 16.09
N VAL A 151 -0.11 -2.55 15.54
CA VAL A 151 1.07 -1.95 16.16
C VAL A 151 0.93 -0.43 16.20
N PRO A 152 1.59 0.27 17.16
CA PRO A 152 1.55 1.72 17.20
C PRO A 152 2.00 2.34 15.87
N ALA A 153 1.18 3.24 15.34
CA ALA A 153 1.44 3.92 14.06
C ALA A 153 1.37 5.45 14.20
N GLY A 154 0.99 5.98 15.38
CA GLY A 154 0.91 7.42 15.63
C GLY A 154 -0.43 8.04 15.23
N HIS A 155 -1.42 7.19 14.91
CA HIS A 155 -2.78 7.58 14.53
C HIS A 155 -3.79 6.82 15.40
N ARG A 156 -4.15 7.40 16.53
CA ARG A 156 -5.07 6.78 17.50
C ARG A 156 -6.49 7.22 17.22
N VAL A 157 -7.43 6.29 17.20
CA VAL A 157 -8.86 6.57 16.99
C VAL A 157 -9.65 6.03 18.18
N GLN A 158 -10.23 6.93 18.96
CA GLN A 158 -11.13 6.58 20.04
C GLN A 158 -12.55 6.46 19.49
N LEU A 159 -13.10 5.24 19.49
CA LEU A 159 -14.47 4.99 19.05
C LEU A 159 -15.47 5.39 20.14
N ALA A 160 -16.58 6.02 19.75
CA ALA A 160 -17.66 6.35 20.69
C ALA A 160 -18.24 5.06 21.31
N GLY A 161 -18.18 4.95 22.64
CA GLY A 161 -18.65 3.76 23.37
C GLY A 161 -17.83 2.48 23.12
N GLY A 162 -16.66 2.59 22.48
CA GLY A 162 -15.82 1.48 22.06
C GLY A 162 -14.36 1.62 22.48
N PRO A 163 -13.48 0.73 21.96
CA PRO A 163 -12.05 0.78 22.25
C PRO A 163 -11.36 1.96 21.57
N THR A 164 -10.13 2.24 22.00
CA THR A 164 -9.16 2.97 21.17
C THR A 164 -8.49 1.99 20.22
N VAL A 165 -8.39 2.34 18.94
CA VAL A 165 -7.65 1.58 17.91
C VAL A 165 -6.49 2.40 17.35
N GLU A 166 -5.50 1.73 16.77
CA GLU A 166 -4.47 2.36 15.92
C GLU A 166 -4.90 2.26 14.46
N ALA A 167 -4.68 3.32 13.69
CA ALA A 167 -4.89 3.35 12.24
C ALA A 167 -3.54 3.37 11.52
N MET A 168 -3.49 2.81 10.32
CA MET A 168 -2.24 2.68 9.54
C MET A 168 -1.69 4.01 9.02
N CYS A 169 -2.55 5.01 8.78
CA CYS A 169 -2.17 6.36 8.39
C CYS A 169 -3.28 7.37 8.70
N VAL A 170 -3.08 8.66 8.42
CA VAL A 170 -4.11 9.68 8.63
C VAL A 170 -5.38 9.44 7.79
N ILE A 171 -5.24 8.97 6.55
CA ILE A 171 -6.40 8.69 5.67
C ILE A 171 -7.18 7.48 6.15
N ASP A 172 -6.47 6.44 6.60
CA ASP A 172 -7.09 5.26 7.20
C ASP A 172 -7.84 5.66 8.50
N ALA A 173 -7.26 6.54 9.32
CA ALA A 173 -7.91 7.07 10.53
C ALA A 173 -9.21 7.81 10.22
N LEU A 174 -9.20 8.67 9.19
CA LEU A 174 -10.39 9.40 8.72
C LEU A 174 -11.44 8.49 8.07
N GLY A 175 -11.04 7.32 7.58
CA GLY A 175 -11.94 6.32 7.00
C GLY A 175 -12.71 5.49 8.03
N ILE A 176 -12.14 5.27 9.22
CA ILE A 176 -12.77 4.48 10.30
C ILE A 176 -14.19 4.95 10.66
N PRO A 177 -14.46 6.25 10.94
CA PRO A 177 -15.81 6.68 11.31
C PRO A 177 -16.84 6.45 10.19
N ALA A 178 -16.44 6.57 8.92
CA ALA A 178 -17.30 6.27 7.78
C ALA A 178 -17.56 4.76 7.65
N MET A 179 -16.54 3.92 7.86
CA MET A 179 -16.66 2.46 7.79
C MET A 179 -17.56 1.88 8.90
N LEU A 180 -17.49 2.46 10.10
CA LEU A 180 -18.19 1.97 11.29
C LEU A 180 -19.50 2.70 11.57
N GLU A 181 -19.81 3.75 10.81
CA GLU A 181 -20.95 4.65 11.04
C GLU A 181 -21.01 5.13 12.51
N THR A 182 -19.87 5.54 13.05
CA THR A 182 -19.72 5.92 14.46
C THR A 182 -18.91 7.19 14.65
N ASP A 183 -19.22 7.92 15.72
CA ASP A 183 -18.47 9.10 16.13
C ASP A 183 -17.11 8.69 16.69
N VAL A 184 -16.08 9.51 16.43
CA VAL A 184 -14.71 9.22 16.87
C VAL A 184 -13.95 10.47 17.28
N VAL A 185 -12.91 10.29 18.10
CA VAL A 185 -11.83 11.27 18.27
C VAL A 185 -10.53 10.66 17.75
N ILE A 186 -9.94 11.30 16.75
CA ILE A 186 -8.68 10.90 16.13
C ILE A 186 -7.57 11.78 16.69
N THR A 187 -6.48 11.17 17.14
CA THR A 187 -5.26 11.86 17.54
C THR A 187 -4.12 11.38 16.65
N THR A 188 -3.62 12.25 15.79
CA THR A 188 -2.48 11.99 14.89
C THR A 188 -1.27 12.79 15.34
N THR A 189 -0.09 12.20 15.24
CA THR A 189 1.18 12.91 15.48
C THR A 189 1.89 13.16 14.15
N ALA A 190 2.33 14.39 13.92
CA ALA A 190 3.13 14.73 12.74
C ALA A 190 4.47 13.98 12.76
N PRO A 191 5.05 13.65 11.59
CA PRO A 191 6.39 13.10 11.51
C PRO A 191 7.39 13.96 12.28
N GLY A 192 8.22 13.32 13.11
CA GLY A 192 9.13 14.01 14.04
C GLY A 192 8.63 14.07 15.48
N GLY A 193 7.32 13.87 15.72
CA GLY A 193 6.76 13.73 17.07
C GLY A 193 6.35 15.03 17.76
N ASP A 194 6.64 16.19 17.16
CA ASP A 194 6.58 17.48 17.84
C ASP A 194 5.18 18.12 17.84
N HIS A 195 4.26 17.63 17.00
CA HIS A 195 2.95 18.22 16.83
C HIS A 195 1.85 17.16 16.82
N THR A 196 0.85 17.35 17.69
CA THR A 196 -0.37 16.55 17.72
C THR A 196 -1.50 17.30 17.03
N ILE A 197 -2.21 16.59 16.15
CA ILE A 197 -3.42 17.05 15.48
C ILE A 197 -4.57 16.19 16.01
N THR A 198 -5.65 16.83 16.44
CA THR A 198 -6.87 16.16 16.87
C THR A 198 -7.98 16.40 15.84
N VAL A 199 -8.68 15.33 15.44
CA VAL A 199 -9.85 15.41 14.57
C VAL A 199 -11.02 14.77 15.31
N THR A 200 -12.03 15.56 15.64
CA THR A 200 -13.27 15.07 16.26
C THR A 200 -14.31 14.91 15.17
N VAL A 201 -14.89 13.71 15.05
CA VAL A 201 -15.96 13.41 14.10
C VAL A 201 -17.24 13.15 14.88
N THR A 202 -18.26 13.97 14.65
CA THR A 202 -19.57 13.86 15.29
C THR A 202 -20.67 14.00 14.24
N GLY A 203 -21.57 13.02 14.15
CA GLY A 203 -22.63 13.01 13.13
C GLY A 203 -22.08 13.07 11.70
N GLY A 204 -20.90 12.47 11.46
CA GLY A 204 -20.22 12.49 10.17
C GLY A 204 -19.53 13.80 9.79
N GLN A 205 -19.55 14.81 10.67
CA GLN A 205 -18.85 16.08 10.48
C GLN A 205 -17.54 16.09 11.26
N ALA A 206 -16.43 16.40 10.59
CA ALA A 206 -15.12 16.47 11.21
C ALA A 206 -14.77 17.91 11.62
N THR A 207 -14.14 18.07 12.77
CA THR A 207 -13.52 19.31 13.24
C THR A 207 -12.06 19.04 13.56
N TRP A 208 -11.17 19.79 12.91
CA TRP A 208 -9.72 19.66 13.08
C TRP A 208 -9.19 20.70 14.05
N ASP A 209 -8.28 20.25 14.91
CA ASP A 209 -7.52 21.09 15.83
C ASP A 209 -6.02 20.76 15.67
N PRO A 210 -5.18 21.73 15.24
CA PRO A 210 -5.56 23.11 14.89
C PRO A 210 -6.41 23.19 13.60
N PRO A 211 -7.23 24.24 13.43
CA PRO A 211 -8.07 24.41 12.22
C PRO A 211 -7.25 24.68 10.95
N THR A 212 -5.96 25.00 11.12
CA THR A 212 -4.99 25.18 10.02
C THR A 212 -4.39 23.87 9.52
N ALA A 213 -4.69 22.75 10.19
CA ALA A 213 -4.08 21.47 9.88
C ALA A 213 -4.32 21.03 8.43
N VAL A 214 -3.35 20.31 7.89
CA VAL A 214 -3.38 19.78 6.52
C VAL A 214 -2.93 18.32 6.52
N ALA A 215 -3.33 17.56 5.52
CA ALA A 215 -2.80 16.22 5.28
C ALA A 215 -1.81 16.25 4.11
N PHE A 216 -0.86 15.33 4.10
CA PHE A 216 0.04 15.09 2.98
C PHE A 216 -0.28 13.74 2.36
N LEU A 217 -0.47 13.73 1.04
CA LEU A 217 -0.74 12.54 0.25
C LEU A 217 0.43 12.22 -0.66
N SER A 218 1.06 11.07 -0.45
CA SER A 218 1.96 10.48 -1.44
C SER A 218 1.18 9.53 -2.35
N ALA A 219 1.31 9.73 -3.65
CA ALA A 219 0.64 8.91 -4.67
C ALA A 219 1.58 7.87 -5.31
N GLN A 220 2.77 7.63 -4.74
CA GLN A 220 3.67 6.61 -5.29
C GLN A 220 3.09 5.22 -5.06
N ALA A 221 2.48 4.68 -6.12
CA ALA A 221 2.34 3.26 -6.30
C ALA A 221 3.73 2.64 -6.49
N GLY A 222 4.42 2.36 -5.39
CA GLY A 222 5.62 1.54 -5.43
C GLY A 222 5.27 0.07 -5.70
N ASP A 223 6.21 -0.66 -6.30
CA ASP A 223 6.16 -2.12 -6.30
C ASP A 223 6.37 -2.61 -4.85
N GLY A 224 5.28 -2.78 -4.10
CA GLY A 224 5.36 -3.23 -2.72
C GLY A 224 4.08 -3.00 -1.90
N PRO A 225 4.09 -3.43 -0.63
CA PRO A 225 2.97 -3.26 0.29
C PRO A 225 2.51 -1.82 0.52
N SER A 226 1.20 -1.54 0.57
CA SER A 226 0.71 -0.19 0.95
C SER A 226 1.26 0.26 2.30
N ALA A 227 1.34 -0.66 3.26
CA ALA A 227 1.88 -0.38 4.59
C ALA A 227 3.30 0.20 4.52
N ASP A 228 4.08 -0.20 3.52
CA ASP A 228 5.50 0.16 3.40
C ASP A 228 5.75 1.25 2.37
N THR A 229 5.00 1.26 1.26
CA THR A 229 5.19 2.17 0.11
C THR A 229 4.28 3.40 0.14
N CYS A 230 3.19 3.36 0.88
CA CYS A 230 2.15 4.38 0.86
C CYS A 230 1.85 4.95 2.26
N CYS A 231 1.36 4.11 3.19
CA CYS A 231 0.86 4.55 4.50
C CYS A 231 1.91 5.26 5.36
N ASN A 232 3.20 4.88 5.27
CA ASN A 232 4.30 5.58 5.97
C ASN A 232 4.43 7.07 5.59
N TYR A 233 3.91 7.43 4.43
CA TYR A 233 4.02 8.78 3.87
C TYR A 233 2.68 9.51 3.84
N LEU A 234 1.60 8.95 4.39
CA LEU A 234 0.30 9.62 4.51
C LEU A 234 0.14 10.20 5.91
N ASN A 235 0.53 11.47 6.06
CA ASN A 235 0.67 12.14 7.36
C ASN A 235 -0.19 13.39 7.48
N ALA A 236 -0.33 13.94 8.69
CA ALA A 236 -0.90 15.27 8.93
C ALA A 236 0.09 16.22 9.60
N PHE A 237 -0.11 17.51 9.37
CA PHE A 237 0.71 18.61 9.87
C PHE A 237 -0.19 19.69 10.48
N PRO A 238 0.29 20.43 11.49
CA PRO A 238 -0.50 21.46 12.17
C PRO A 238 -0.85 22.64 11.27
N ASP A 239 -0.05 22.89 10.23
CA ASP A 239 -0.32 23.89 9.21
C ASP A 239 0.41 23.60 7.89
N HIS A 240 0.10 24.38 6.88
CA HIS A 240 0.69 24.28 5.55
C HIS A 240 2.21 24.53 5.55
N ASN A 241 2.73 25.42 6.40
CA ASN A 241 4.17 25.72 6.44
C ASN A 241 4.96 24.53 7.00
N ALA A 242 4.44 23.89 8.05
CA ALA A 242 5.02 22.68 8.61
C ALA A 242 5.02 21.53 7.58
N GLY A 243 3.90 21.34 6.88
CA GLY A 243 3.82 20.37 5.80
C GLY A 243 4.80 20.65 4.66
N GLN A 244 4.92 21.91 4.24
CA GLN A 244 5.86 22.31 3.18
C GLN A 244 7.31 22.11 3.59
N ALA A 245 7.67 22.48 4.82
CA ALA A 245 9.00 22.26 5.36
C ALA A 245 9.37 20.77 5.34
N TRP A 246 8.43 19.90 5.72
CA TRP A 246 8.62 18.46 5.64
C TRP A 246 8.81 17.97 4.21
N THR A 247 7.97 18.41 3.25
CA THR A 247 8.10 18.04 1.83
C THR A 247 9.44 18.46 1.23
N VAL A 248 9.94 19.67 1.57
CA VAL A 248 11.26 20.15 1.12
C VAL A 248 12.39 19.30 1.70
N ALA A 249 12.24 18.82 2.94
CA ALA A 249 13.22 17.95 3.59
C ALA A 249 13.18 16.50 3.07
N HIS A 250 12.09 16.07 2.42
CA HIS A 250 11.89 14.71 1.91
C HIS A 250 11.60 14.69 0.40
N PRO A 251 12.52 15.16 -0.46
CA PRO A 251 12.31 15.25 -1.90
C PRO A 251 12.16 13.88 -2.60
N ASP A 252 12.55 12.80 -1.92
CA ASP A 252 12.38 11.41 -2.35
C ASP A 252 10.95 10.88 -2.16
N VAL A 253 10.09 11.62 -1.46
CA VAL A 253 8.69 11.28 -1.23
C VAL A 253 7.79 12.26 -2.00
N PRO A 254 7.53 12.03 -3.29
CA PRO A 254 6.68 12.92 -4.07
C PRO A 254 5.23 12.79 -3.61
N GLY A 255 4.60 13.93 -3.36
CA GLY A 255 3.22 14.01 -2.91
C GLY A 255 2.75 15.46 -2.84
N GLU A 256 1.54 15.66 -2.33
CA GLU A 256 0.92 16.97 -2.22
C GLU A 256 0.28 17.18 -0.86
N LEU A 257 0.26 18.43 -0.40
CA LEU A 257 -0.56 18.82 0.73
C LEU A 257 -2.00 19.02 0.25
N VAL A 258 -2.93 18.44 1.00
CA VAL A 258 -4.36 18.53 0.74
C VAL A 258 -5.09 19.15 1.93
N THR A 259 -6.24 19.71 1.63
CA THR A 259 -7.13 20.27 2.65
C THR A 259 -7.76 19.17 3.52
N PRO A 260 -8.18 19.48 4.75
CA PRO A 260 -8.97 18.59 5.60
C PRO A 260 -10.14 17.91 4.88
N GLY A 261 -10.97 18.68 4.17
CA GLY A 261 -12.14 18.16 3.47
C GLY A 261 -11.78 17.17 2.34
N GLN A 262 -10.67 17.40 1.62
CA GLN A 262 -10.19 16.45 0.62
C GLN A 262 -9.71 15.14 1.26
N ALA A 263 -8.99 15.22 2.39
CA ALA A 263 -8.51 14.05 3.13
C ALA A 263 -9.68 13.23 3.71
N GLU A 264 -10.68 13.89 4.29
CA GLU A 264 -11.90 13.26 4.80
C GLU A 264 -12.70 12.57 3.69
N GLN A 265 -12.89 13.25 2.56
CA GLN A 265 -13.60 12.68 1.42
C GLN A 265 -12.87 11.44 0.89
N LEU A 266 -11.54 11.48 0.85
CA LEU A 266 -10.73 10.34 0.43
C LEU A 266 -10.87 9.16 1.40
N GLY A 267 -10.74 9.39 2.71
CA GLY A 267 -10.90 8.33 3.73
C GLY A 267 -12.28 7.68 3.67
N ARG A 268 -13.34 8.50 3.55
CA ARG A 268 -14.72 8.02 3.38
C ARG A 268 -14.86 7.17 2.12
N HIS A 269 -14.43 7.69 0.98
CA HIS A 269 -14.56 7.00 -0.31
C HIS A 269 -13.86 5.63 -0.32
N ILE A 270 -12.72 5.50 0.37
CA ILE A 270 -11.99 4.24 0.45
C ILE A 270 -12.73 3.19 1.29
N PHE A 271 -13.31 3.57 2.43
CA PHE A 271 -13.70 2.62 3.47
C PHE A 271 -15.21 2.50 3.74
N GLU A 272 -16.05 3.42 3.24
CA GLU A 272 -17.49 3.43 3.54
C GLU A 272 -18.21 2.11 3.18
N GLN A 273 -17.73 1.36 2.18
CA GLN A 273 -18.31 0.08 1.77
C GLN A 273 -17.60 -1.15 2.37
N ALA A 274 -16.55 -0.99 3.17
CA ALA A 274 -15.70 -2.11 3.59
C ALA A 274 -16.42 -3.14 4.49
N LEU A 275 -17.44 -2.69 5.24
CA LEU A 275 -18.29 -3.54 6.09
C LEU A 275 -19.74 -3.63 5.61
N ALA A 276 -20.06 -3.04 4.45
CA ALA A 276 -21.39 -3.15 3.88
C ALA A 276 -21.76 -4.62 3.68
N VAL A 277 -22.97 -4.99 4.11
CA VAL A 277 -23.54 -6.30 3.78
C VAL A 277 -23.93 -6.23 2.32
N ASP A 278 -23.61 -7.27 1.53
CA ASP A 278 -24.11 -7.41 0.16
C ASP A 278 -25.65 -7.48 0.21
N ASN A 279 -26.33 -6.33 0.20
CA ASN A 279 -27.73 -6.25 -0.18
C ASN A 279 -27.77 -6.32 -1.70
N LYS A 280 -27.52 -7.52 -2.23
CA LYS A 280 -27.88 -7.82 -3.61
C LYS A 280 -29.33 -8.34 -3.59
N PRO A 281 -30.31 -7.64 -4.19
CA PRO A 281 -31.61 -8.23 -4.46
C PRO A 281 -31.50 -9.42 -5.41
#